data_AF-A0A293MR87-F1
#
_entry.id   AF-A0A293MR87-F1
#
_cell.length_a   1.000
_cell.length_b   1.000
_cell.length_c   1.000
_cell.angle_alpha   90.00
_cell.angle_beta   90.00
_cell.angle_gamma   90.00
#
_symmetry.space_group_name_H-M   'P 1'
#
loop_
_entity.id
_entity.type
_entity.pdbx_description
1 polymer ?
#
loop_
_entity_poly.entity_id
_entity_poly.type
_entity_poly.pdbx_seq_one_letter_code
_entity_poly.pdbx_strand_id
1 'polypeptide(L)' 'MNVVTEGLTDEESIAQKPRAACDGVKEELKRCLYATDCVIKERKTPRECLVTNHPSIPQECHSLRNLFFECKRSLK' A
#
# COMPACT_ATOMS: atom_id res chain seq x y z
N MET A 1 -1.89 -22.12 14.62
CA MET A 1 -2.64 -21.04 13.96
C MET A 1 -1.79 -19.77 13.96
N ASN A 2 -0.86 -19.63 13.02
CA ASN A 2 -0.23 -18.34 12.73
C ASN A 2 -0.07 -18.28 11.22
N VAL A 3 -0.92 -17.49 10.59
CA VAL A 3 -0.93 -17.27 9.14
C VAL A 3 -0.23 -15.94 8.88
N VAL A 4 1.02 -15.97 8.45
CA VAL A 4 1.51 -14.97 7.50
C VAL A 4 2.22 -15.73 6.41
N THR A 5 1.44 -15.95 5.36
CA THR A 5 1.80 -16.49 4.05
C THR A 5 3.27 -16.32 3.72
N GLU A 6 3.96 -17.45 3.76
CA GLU A 6 5.08 -17.74 2.88
C GLU A 6 4.67 -17.38 1.44
N GLY A 7 5.35 -16.40 0.88
CA GLY A 7 5.27 -16.00 -0.52
C GLY A 7 6.68 -16.02 -1.08
N LEU A 8 7.06 -17.20 -1.57
CA LEU A 8 8.31 -17.51 -2.25
C LEU A 8 8.48 -16.67 -3.52
N THR A 9 9.68 -16.14 -3.69
CA THR A 9 10.53 -16.16 -4.90
C THR A 9 11.82 -15.45 -4.45
N ASP A 10 13.03 -15.95 -4.58
CA ASP A 10 13.60 -17.11 -5.25
C ASP A 10 15.01 -17.25 -4.62
N GLU A 11 15.49 -18.48 -4.44
CA GLU A 11 16.69 -18.81 -3.66
C GLU A 11 17.99 -18.57 -4.46
N GLU A 12 18.19 -17.39 -5.07
CA GLU A 12 19.43 -17.09 -5.79
C GLU A 12 19.91 -15.64 -5.61
N SER A 13 20.92 -15.48 -4.73
CA SER A 13 21.69 -14.24 -4.46
C SER A 13 20.85 -13.09 -3.87
N ILE A 14 21.48 -11.95 -3.56
CA ILE A 14 20.86 -10.61 -3.35
C ILE A 14 20.70 -10.15 -1.88
N ALA A 15 21.54 -9.17 -1.54
CA ALA A 15 21.46 -8.30 -0.38
C ALA A 15 20.02 -7.90 0.00
N GLN A 16 19.61 -8.21 1.22
CA GLN A 16 18.39 -7.68 1.83
C GLN A 16 18.50 -6.15 1.87
N LYS A 17 17.83 -5.47 0.92
CA LYS A 17 17.67 -4.02 0.99
C LYS A 17 16.99 -3.70 2.31
N PRO A 18 17.54 -2.77 3.13
CA PRO A 18 16.88 -2.38 4.37
C PRO A 18 15.48 -1.88 4.04
N ARG A 19 14.46 -2.43 4.71
CA ARG A 19 13.10 -1.94 4.56
C ARG A 19 13.09 -0.46 4.96
N ALA A 20 12.57 0.37 4.07
CA ALA A 20 12.41 1.78 4.37
C ALA A 20 11.42 1.93 5.54
N ALA A 21 11.60 2.99 6.33
CA ALA A 21 10.60 3.31 7.33
C ALA A 21 9.23 3.57 6.66
N CYS A 22 8.15 3.17 7.33
CA CYS A 22 6.77 3.18 6.81
C CYS A 22 6.47 2.20 5.66
N ASP A 23 7.36 1.27 5.29
CA ASP A 23 7.11 0.34 4.17
C ASP A 23 5.92 -0.58 4.44
N GLY A 24 5.68 -0.97 5.70
CA GLY A 24 4.46 -1.72 6.08
C GLY A 24 3.16 -0.97 5.75
N VAL A 25 3.08 0.31 6.16
CA VAL A 25 1.91 1.16 5.89
C VAL A 25 1.74 1.40 4.38
N LYS A 26 2.85 1.55 3.65
CA LYS A 26 2.84 1.70 2.20
C LYS A 26 2.26 0.47 1.49
N GLU A 27 2.66 -0.72 1.92
CA GLU A 27 2.19 -1.99 1.34
C GLU A 27 0.72 -2.24 1.68
N GLU A 28 0.28 -1.86 2.87
CA GLU A 28 -1.13 -1.92 3.27
C GLU A 28 -1.99 -0.92 2.48
N LEU A 29 -1.52 0.32 2.32
CA LEU A 29 -2.18 1.33 1.48
C LEU A 29 -2.31 0.86 0.03
N LYS A 30 -1.25 0.26 -0.54
CA LYS A 30 -1.33 -0.33 -1.88
C LYS A 30 -2.41 -1.41 -1.93
N ARG A 31 -2.37 -2.39 -1.03
CA ARG A 31 -3.36 -3.48 -0.99
C ARG A 31 -4.78 -2.94 -0.93
N CYS A 32 -5.02 -1.94 -0.07
CA CYS A 32 -6.32 -1.28 0.03
C CYS A 32 -6.76 -0.71 -1.32
N LEU A 33 -5.92 0.04 -2.01
CA LEU A 33 -6.26 0.67 -3.29
C LEU A 33 -6.45 -0.35 -4.42
N TYR A 34 -5.60 -1.38 -4.50
CA TYR A 34 -5.71 -2.43 -5.51
C TYR A 34 -6.94 -3.32 -5.35
N ALA A 35 -7.59 -3.31 -4.18
CA ALA A 35 -8.86 -4.01 -3.96
C ALA A 35 -10.10 -3.21 -4.43
N THR A 36 -9.93 -1.95 -4.85
CA THR A 36 -11.05 -1.06 -5.21
C THR A 36 -11.36 -1.06 -6.69
N ASP A 37 -12.61 -0.72 -7.01
CA ASP A 37 -13.15 -0.63 -8.37
C ASP A 37 -12.39 0.41 -9.23
N CYS A 38 -11.95 1.50 -8.61
CA CYS A 38 -11.18 2.54 -9.30
C CYS A 38 -9.89 2.00 -9.93
N VAL A 39 -9.21 1.05 -9.27
CA VAL A 39 -7.99 0.44 -9.81
C VAL A 39 -8.31 -0.78 -10.66
N ILE A 40 -9.28 -1.60 -10.25
CA ILE A 40 -9.60 -2.87 -10.92
C ILE A 40 -10.38 -2.63 -12.22
N LYS A 41 -11.49 -1.88 -12.17
CA LYS A 41 -12.40 -1.66 -13.30
C LYS A 41 -12.02 -0.44 -14.13
N GLU A 42 -11.75 0.69 -13.48
CA GLU A 42 -11.39 1.92 -14.20
C GLU A 42 -9.92 1.96 -14.63
N ARG A 43 -9.09 1.01 -14.16
CA ARG A 43 -7.65 0.93 -14.48
C ARG A 43 -6.87 2.22 -14.16
N LYS A 44 -7.38 3.05 -13.25
CA LYS A 44 -6.71 4.27 -12.82
C LYS A 44 -5.56 3.96 -11.87
N THR A 45 -4.60 4.88 -11.81
CA THR A 45 -3.53 4.73 -10.84
C THR A 45 -4.05 4.94 -9.41
N PRO A 46 -3.48 4.25 -8.39
CA PRO A 46 -3.88 4.44 -6.99
C PRO A 46 -3.81 5.90 -6.54
N ARG A 47 -2.88 6.67 -7.12
CA ARG A 47 -2.73 8.10 -6.90
C ARG A 47 -3.92 8.89 -7.45
N GLU A 48 -4.33 8.62 -8.69
CA GLU A 48 -5.49 9.27 -9.28
C GLU A 48 -6.77 8.96 -8.52
N CYS A 49 -6.98 7.71 -8.12
CA CYS A 49 -8.12 7.31 -7.30
C CYS A 49 -8.23 8.11 -6.00
N LEU A 50 -7.08 8.36 -5.36
CA LEU A 50 -6.99 9.14 -4.13
C LEU A 50 -7.16 10.66 -4.35
N VAL A 51 -6.68 11.19 -5.47
CA VAL A 51 -6.77 12.62 -5.81
C VAL A 51 -8.18 13.00 -6.24
N THR A 52 -8.82 12.15 -7.04
CA THR A 52 -10.20 12.31 -7.50
C THR A 52 -11.23 11.96 -6.42
N ASN A 53 -10.77 11.44 -5.27
CA ASN A 53 -11.61 11.03 -4.16
C ASN A 53 -12.74 10.09 -4.61
N HIS A 54 -12.36 9.10 -5.43
CA HIS A 54 -13.31 8.26 -6.15
C HIS A 54 -14.24 7.51 -5.17
N PRO A 55 -15.55 7.42 -5.43
CA PRO A 55 -16.53 6.86 -4.49
C PRO A 55 -16.29 5.39 -4.15
N SER A 56 -15.57 4.65 -4.99
CA SER A 56 -15.16 3.27 -4.70
C SER A 56 -14.05 3.16 -3.64
N ILE A 57 -13.38 4.25 -3.27
CA ILE A 57 -12.30 4.19 -2.28
C ILE A 57 -12.91 4.28 -0.87
N PRO A 58 -12.80 3.22 -0.05
CA PRO A 58 -13.32 3.26 1.30
C PRO A 58 -12.49 4.21 2.17
N GLN A 59 -13.11 4.71 3.24
CA GLN A 59 -12.45 5.60 4.20
C GLN A 59 -11.16 4.99 4.77
N GLU A 60 -11.10 3.67 4.90
CA GLU A 60 -9.90 2.96 5.38
C GLU A 60 -8.66 3.24 4.53
N CYS A 61 -8.78 3.29 3.20
CA CYS A 61 -7.66 3.64 2.33
C CYS A 61 -7.24 5.11 2.52
N HIS A 62 -8.18 6.01 2.85
CA HIS A 62 -7.86 7.39 3.18
C HIS A 62 -7.14 7.50 4.54
N SER A 63 -7.55 6.70 5.52
CA SER A 63 -6.87 6.59 6.82
C SER A 63 -5.43 6.08 6.64
N LEU A 64 -5.22 5.04 5.82
CA LEU A 64 -3.89 4.52 5.49
C LEU A 64 -3.03 5.55 4.74
N ARG A 65 -3.63 6.37 3.85
CA ARG A 65 -2.95 7.48 3.19
C ARG A 65 -2.44 8.50 4.21
N ASN A 66 -3.28 8.87 5.17
CA ASN A 66 -2.93 9.81 6.22
C ASN A 66 -1.84 9.22 7.13
N LEU A 67 -1.99 7.97 7.56
CA LEU A 67 -0.98 7.26 8.35
C LEU A 67 0.38 7.20 7.64
N PHE A 68 0.38 6.91 6.34
CA PHE A 68 1.61 6.91 5.54
C PHE A 68 2.24 8.30 5.47
N PHE A 69 1.43 9.35 5.34
CA PHE A 69 1.90 10.74 5.30
C PHE A 69 2.48 11.17 6.66
N GLU A 70 1.79 10.89 7.76
CA GLU A 70 2.26 11.17 9.12
C GLU A 70 3.55 10.39 9.43
N CYS A 71 3.59 9.11 9.09
CA CYS A 71 4.78 8.29 9.26
C CYS A 71 5.98 8.87 8.49
N LYS A 72 5.79 9.32 7.25
CA LYS A 72 6.84 10.01 6.47
C LYS A 72 7.23 11.36 7.06
N ARG A 73 6.28 12.09 7.66
CA ARG A 73 6.50 13.39 8.28
C ARG A 73 7.34 13.27 9.55
N SER A 74 7.15 12.21 10.35
CA SER A 74 7.93 11.95 11.56
C SER A 74 9.38 11.53 11.30
N LEU A 75 9.72 11.14 10.07
CA LEU A 75 11.09 10.73 9.68
C LEU A 75 11.93 11.87 9.11
N LYS A 76 11.34 13.05 8.96
CA LYS A 76 11.99 14.26 8.45
C LYS A 76 12.74 15.01 9.54
#